data_AF-A0A199V5U8-F1
#
_entry.id   AF-A0A199V5U8-F1
#
_cell.length_a   1.000
_cell.length_b   1.000
_cell.length_c   1.000
_cell.angle_alpha   90.00
_cell.angle_beta   90.00
_cell.angle_gamma   90.00
#
_symmetry.space_group_name_H-M   'P 1'
#
loop_
_entity.id
_entity.type
_entity.pdbx_description
1 polymer ?
#
loop_
_entity_poly.entity_id
_entity_poly.type
_entity_poly.pdbx_seq_one_letter_code
_entity_poly.pdbx_strand_id
1 'polypeptide(L)'
;MSLKSAVELGIPDAIHRHRGPISVPDLIAALNLPAARLPPLRRLMRMLALSRLFTRQTSEAAAGGEEEDLYGLTLTSRLLVDDAGGRRSLAPFVRAILDPVQTVPSLHVGDWFKAANGIVTPFEAVHGEDFWGVTSCNPEFNAAFNEGMAADGRFIMDVVVRKCGHVFRGLRSLVDVGGGTGAATRAIAEAFPHVKCAVLELRLVVQGLPADGPVEFVAGSMFERVPPADAVMLKWVLHDWDDEDCVRILQRCREAIPSREAGGKVTVVELVIGSGRVRKRRRPRRSSSSTCG
;
A
#
# COMPACT_ATOMS: atom_id res chain seq x y z
N MET A 1 9.35 -1.79 -13.33
CA MET A 1 9.67 -0.41 -13.75
C MET A 1 8.65 0.21 -14.69
N SER A 2 8.08 -0.49 -15.65
CA SER A 2 7.13 0.13 -16.59
C SER A 2 5.89 0.77 -15.96
N LEU A 3 5.36 0.18 -14.88
CA LEU A 3 4.29 0.77 -14.08
C LEU A 3 4.74 2.08 -13.41
N LYS A 4 5.95 2.11 -12.81
CA LYS A 4 6.56 3.32 -12.25
C LYS A 4 6.60 4.43 -13.31
N SER A 5 7.15 4.12 -14.49
CA SER A 5 7.24 5.09 -15.59
C SER A 5 5.86 5.62 -16.00
N ALA A 6 4.82 4.79 -16.04
CA ALA A 6 3.48 5.23 -16.36
C ALA A 6 2.91 6.22 -15.33
N VAL A 7 3.19 5.98 -14.05
CA VAL A 7 2.75 6.83 -12.92
C VAL A 7 3.55 8.14 -12.85
N GLU A 8 4.86 8.10 -13.12
CA GLU A 8 5.72 9.29 -13.18
C GLU A 8 5.39 10.19 -14.37
N LEU A 9 5.07 9.58 -15.52
CA LEU A 9 4.64 10.29 -16.71
C LEU A 9 3.21 10.86 -16.59
N GLY A 10 2.43 10.50 -15.56
CA GLY A 10 1.03 10.95 -15.43
C GLY A 10 0.09 10.34 -16.49
N ILE A 11 0.42 9.16 -17.02
CA ILE A 11 -0.40 8.48 -18.04
C ILE A 11 -1.84 8.21 -17.54
N PRO A 12 -2.07 7.66 -16.33
CA PRO A 12 -3.43 7.44 -15.83
C PRO A 12 -4.27 8.72 -15.84
N ASP A 13 -3.70 9.84 -15.39
CA ASP A 13 -4.37 11.13 -15.28
C ASP A 13 -4.66 11.75 -16.65
N ALA A 14 -3.73 11.61 -17.61
CA ALA A 14 -3.95 12.06 -18.98
C ALA A 14 -5.13 11.33 -19.63
N ILE A 15 -5.18 9.99 -19.51
CA ILE A 15 -6.31 9.20 -20.02
C ILE A 15 -7.60 9.58 -19.29
N HIS A 16 -7.56 9.79 -17.97
CA HIS A 16 -8.72 10.20 -17.20
C HIS A 16 -9.27 11.57 -17.67
N ARG A 17 -8.40 12.56 -17.84
CA ARG A 17 -8.76 13.91 -18.32
C ARG A 17 -9.29 13.92 -19.74
N HIS A 18 -8.81 13.02 -20.59
CA HIS A 18 -9.30 12.82 -21.96
C HIS A 18 -10.76 12.29 -22.00
N ARG A 19 -11.28 11.74 -20.90
CA ARG A 19 -12.67 11.21 -20.78
C ARG A 19 -13.01 10.06 -21.75
N GLY A 20 -12.00 9.34 -22.24
CA GLY A 20 -12.16 8.19 -23.14
C GLY A 20 -10.83 7.56 -23.54
N PRO A 21 -10.83 6.45 -24.30
CA PRO A 21 -9.61 5.89 -24.86
C PRO A 21 -8.82 6.95 -25.64
N ILE A 22 -7.50 6.98 -25.48
CA ILE A 22 -6.61 7.98 -26.08
C ILE A 22 -5.61 7.31 -27.03
N SER A 23 -5.28 7.95 -28.15
CA SER A 23 -4.19 7.51 -29.03
C SER A 23 -2.82 7.80 -28.39
N VAL A 24 -1.75 7.16 -28.87
CA VAL A 24 -0.39 7.49 -28.39
C VAL A 24 0.07 8.88 -28.83
N PRO A 25 -0.21 9.37 -30.06
CA PRO A 25 0.04 10.76 -30.44
C PRO A 25 -0.64 11.77 -29.50
N ASP A 26 -1.92 11.56 -29.18
CA ASP A 26 -2.64 12.45 -28.27
C ASP A 26 -2.10 12.37 -26.84
N LEU A 27 -1.64 11.19 -26.40
CA LEU A 27 -0.98 11.03 -25.12
C LEU A 27 0.36 11.77 -25.06
N ILE A 28 1.15 11.77 -26.14
CA ILE A 28 2.38 12.59 -26.25
C ILE A 28 2.03 14.07 -26.08
N ALA A 29 0.99 14.55 -26.77
CA ALA A 29 0.55 15.94 -26.68
C ALA A 29 0.03 16.29 -25.26
N ALA A 30 -0.84 15.46 -24.69
CA ALA A 30 -1.43 15.67 -23.36
C ALA A 30 -0.39 15.67 -22.22
N LEU A 31 0.73 14.97 -22.41
CA LEU A 31 1.83 14.88 -21.46
C LEU A 31 3.00 15.84 -21.78
N ASN A 32 2.89 16.65 -22.83
CA ASN A 32 3.95 17.54 -23.32
C ASN A 32 5.29 16.81 -23.56
N LEU A 33 5.23 15.60 -24.12
CA LEU A 33 6.42 14.79 -24.39
C LEU A 33 7.02 15.13 -25.77
N PRO A 34 8.34 14.96 -25.97
CA PRO A 34 8.95 15.11 -27.29
C PRO A 34 8.39 14.11 -28.30
N ALA A 35 8.12 14.53 -29.54
CA ALA A 35 7.60 13.66 -30.60
C ALA A 35 8.47 12.41 -30.86
N ALA A 36 9.79 12.51 -30.65
CA ALA A 36 10.73 11.38 -30.73
C ALA A 36 10.44 10.25 -29.72
N ARG A 37 9.62 10.49 -28.69
CA ARG A 37 9.18 9.49 -27.70
C ARG A 37 7.98 8.66 -28.17
N LEU A 38 7.40 8.96 -29.33
CA LEU A 38 6.25 8.22 -29.85
C LEU A 38 6.54 6.71 -30.04
N PRO A 39 7.62 6.26 -30.72
CA PRO A 39 7.90 4.83 -30.84
C PRO A 39 8.12 4.09 -29.49
N PRO A 40 8.93 4.59 -28.52
CA PRO A 40 9.06 3.92 -27.24
C PRO A 40 7.79 4.00 -26.39
N LEU A 41 7.01 5.08 -26.44
CA LEU A 41 5.74 5.17 -25.71
C LEU A 41 4.71 4.17 -26.25
N ARG A 42 4.64 3.94 -27.57
CA ARG A 42 3.82 2.87 -28.16
C ARG A 42 4.19 1.50 -27.57
N ARG A 43 5.48 1.19 -27.45
CA ARG A 43 5.94 -0.09 -26.85
C ARG A 43 5.59 -0.19 -25.37
N LEU A 44 5.76 0.89 -24.61
CA LEU A 44 5.38 0.96 -23.20
C LEU A 44 3.89 0.69 -23.01
N MET A 45 3.02 1.40 -23.76
CA MET A 45 1.57 1.26 -23.66
C MET A 45 1.10 -0.13 -24.09
N ARG A 46 1.69 -0.72 -25.14
CA ARG A 46 1.40 -2.12 -25.52
C ARG A 46 1.72 -3.11 -24.42
N MET A 47 2.87 -2.95 -23.75
CA MET A 47 3.24 -3.82 -22.64
C MET A 47 2.31 -3.62 -21.43
N LEU A 48 1.96 -2.38 -21.09
CA LEU A 48 1.04 -2.10 -19.98
C LEU A 48 -0.38 -2.63 -20.26
N ALA A 49 -0.82 -2.61 -21.51
CA ALA A 49 -2.07 -3.23 -21.93
C ALA A 49 -2.01 -4.77 -21.90
N LEU A 50 -0.88 -5.37 -22.30
CA LEU A 50 -0.66 -6.81 -22.19
C LEU A 50 -0.69 -7.27 -20.72
N SER A 51 -0.16 -6.47 -19.80
CA SER A 51 -0.27 -6.68 -18.35
C SER A 51 -1.66 -6.39 -17.78
N ARG A 52 -2.64 -6.03 -18.62
CA ARG A 52 -4.03 -5.68 -18.26
C ARG A 52 -4.15 -4.50 -17.29
N LEU A 53 -3.14 -3.63 -17.26
CA LEU A 53 -3.22 -2.36 -16.53
C LEU A 53 -4.05 -1.35 -17.33
N PHE A 54 -3.92 -1.32 -18.65
CA PHE A 54 -4.74 -0.50 -19.54
C PHE A 54 -5.48 -1.39 -20.54
N THR A 55 -6.58 -0.87 -21.08
CA THR A 55 -7.27 -1.47 -22.22
C THR A 55 -6.57 -1.04 -23.52
N ARG A 56 -6.68 -1.86 -24.55
CA ARG A 56 -6.25 -1.55 -25.91
C ARG A 56 -7.39 -1.88 -26.86
N GLN A 57 -7.73 -0.92 -27.72
CA GLN A 57 -8.75 -1.04 -28.76
C GLN A 57 -8.15 -0.54 -30.06
N THR A 58 -8.57 -1.08 -31.20
CA THR A 58 -8.19 -0.54 -32.52
C THR A 58 -9.31 0.39 -32.97
N SER A 59 -8.98 1.60 -33.44
CA SER A 59 -9.98 2.49 -34.02
C SER A 59 -10.57 1.86 -35.30
N GLU A 60 -11.87 2.00 -35.52
CA GLU A 60 -12.45 1.72 -36.84
C GLU A 60 -11.87 2.73 -37.83
N ALA A 61 -11.22 2.26 -38.88
CA ALA A 61 -10.66 3.14 -39.92
C ALA A 61 -11.81 3.92 -40.57
N ALA A 62 -11.90 5.23 -40.31
CA ALA A 62 -12.67 6.11 -41.19
C ALA A 62 -12.10 5.95 -42.62
N ALA A 63 -12.95 5.94 -43.64
CA ALA A 63 -12.55 5.62 -45.02
C ALA A 63 -11.28 6.41 -45.45
N GLY A 64 -10.13 5.73 -45.48
CA GLY A 64 -8.82 6.29 -45.85
C GLY A 64 -7.86 6.66 -44.70
N GLY A 65 -8.23 6.46 -43.43
CA GLY A 65 -7.35 6.66 -42.27
C GLY A 65 -6.57 5.40 -41.87
N GLU A 66 -5.41 5.59 -41.22
CA GLU A 66 -4.66 4.49 -40.61
C GLU A 66 -5.37 3.99 -39.35
N GLU A 67 -5.39 2.68 -39.12
CA GLU A 67 -5.85 2.10 -37.85
C GLU A 67 -4.90 2.51 -36.72
N GLU A 68 -5.45 3.13 -35.67
CA GLU A 68 -4.68 3.51 -34.48
C GLU A 68 -5.07 2.69 -33.24
N ASP A 69 -4.05 2.36 -32.43
CA ASP A 69 -4.23 1.78 -31.11
C ASP A 69 -4.71 2.87 -30.12
N LEU A 70 -5.91 2.69 -29.55
CA LEU A 70 -6.48 3.51 -28.50
C LEU A 70 -6.34 2.82 -27.13
N TYR A 71 -5.98 3.59 -26.10
CA TYR A 71 -5.73 3.09 -24.75
C TYR A 71 -6.66 3.73 -23.73
N GLY A 72 -7.36 2.90 -22.95
CA GLY A 72 -8.28 3.34 -21.90
C GLY A 72 -7.94 2.77 -20.52
N LEU A 73 -8.49 3.35 -19.46
CA LEU A 73 -8.30 2.86 -18.09
C LEU A 73 -9.08 1.57 -17.80
N THR A 74 -8.43 0.61 -17.15
CA THR A 74 -9.07 -0.50 -16.44
C THR A 74 -9.47 -0.11 -15.02
N LEU A 75 -10.18 -0.99 -14.30
CA LEU A 75 -10.43 -0.81 -12.86
C LEU A 75 -9.12 -0.68 -12.05
N THR A 76 -8.08 -1.42 -12.43
CA THR A 76 -6.78 -1.37 -11.75
C THR A 76 -6.06 -0.05 -12.00
N SER A 77 -5.95 0.41 -13.25
CA SER A 77 -5.30 1.71 -13.54
C SER A 77 -6.08 2.90 -13.01
N ARG A 78 -7.40 2.76 -12.76
CA ARG A 78 -8.20 3.82 -12.10
C ARG A 78 -7.75 4.06 -10.66
N LEU A 79 -7.16 3.08 -9.99
CA LEU A 79 -6.57 3.27 -8.67
C LEU A 79 -5.34 4.18 -8.71
N LEU A 80 -4.77 4.45 -9.88
CA LEU A 80 -3.59 5.29 -10.06
C LEU A 80 -3.94 6.73 -10.47
N VAL A 81 -5.23 7.02 -10.65
CA VAL A 81 -5.68 8.36 -11.06
C VAL A 81 -5.72 9.26 -9.84
N ASP A 82 -5.07 10.41 -9.97
CA ASP A 82 -5.13 11.51 -9.02
C ASP A 82 -6.15 12.55 -9.52
N ASP A 83 -7.43 12.33 -9.20
CA ASP A 83 -8.48 13.32 -9.47
C ASP A 83 -8.49 14.41 -8.38
N ALA A 84 -9.22 15.51 -8.61
CA ALA A 84 -9.22 16.71 -7.75
C ALA A 84 -9.70 16.50 -6.29
N GLY A 85 -9.80 15.25 -5.82
CA GLY A 85 -9.96 14.89 -4.42
C GLY A 85 -8.79 14.10 -3.81
N GLY A 86 -7.84 13.56 -4.59
CA GLY A 86 -6.59 12.87 -4.21
C GLY A 86 -6.68 11.73 -3.17
N ARG A 87 -7.86 11.51 -2.58
CA ARG A 87 -8.07 10.71 -1.38
C ARG A 87 -7.89 9.21 -1.65
N ARG A 88 -7.95 8.77 -2.91
CA ARG A 88 -7.96 7.34 -3.28
C ARG A 88 -6.88 6.90 -4.27
N SER A 89 -6.01 7.82 -4.73
CA SER A 89 -4.92 7.44 -5.62
C SER A 89 -3.87 6.63 -4.88
N LEU A 90 -3.48 5.48 -5.45
CA LEU A 90 -2.35 4.65 -5.06
C LEU A 90 -1.09 5.00 -5.84
N ALA A 91 -1.09 6.05 -6.66
CA ALA A 91 0.11 6.51 -7.36
C ALA A 91 1.28 6.82 -6.41
N PRO A 92 1.09 7.51 -5.25
CA PRO A 92 2.18 7.71 -4.29
C PRO A 92 2.72 6.40 -3.73
N PHE A 93 1.85 5.42 -3.45
CA PHE A 93 2.27 4.10 -2.98
C PHE A 93 3.14 3.39 -4.01
N VAL A 94 2.75 3.42 -5.30
CA VAL A 94 3.55 2.85 -6.40
C VAL A 94 4.91 3.54 -6.53
N ARG A 95 4.99 4.87 -6.35
CA ARG A 95 6.26 5.60 -6.37
C ARG A 95 7.16 5.16 -5.22
N ALA A 96 6.62 5.08 -4.00
CA ALA A 96 7.36 4.69 -2.80
C ALA A 96 7.94 3.26 -2.91
N ILE A 97 7.13 2.27 -3.27
CA ILE A 97 7.60 0.87 -3.33
C ILE A 97 8.52 0.59 -4.53
N LEU A 98 8.46 1.43 -5.58
CA LEU A 98 9.33 1.31 -6.75
C LEU A 98 10.48 2.34 -6.73
N ASP A 99 10.71 2.99 -5.60
CA ASP A 99 11.86 3.88 -5.40
C ASP A 99 13.18 3.08 -5.51
N PRO A 100 14.27 3.64 -6.07
CA PRO A 100 15.55 2.95 -6.14
C PRO A 100 16.07 2.52 -4.77
N VAL A 101 15.85 3.31 -3.71
CA VAL A 101 16.25 2.95 -2.34
C VAL A 101 15.62 1.62 -1.93
N GLN A 102 14.35 1.38 -2.29
CA GLN A 102 13.67 0.10 -2.02
C GLN A 102 14.05 -1.02 -2.99
N THR A 103 14.20 -0.71 -4.27
CA THR A 103 14.29 -1.74 -5.31
C THR A 103 15.71 -2.23 -5.59
N VAL A 104 16.74 -1.41 -5.37
CA VAL A 104 18.15 -1.80 -5.59
C VAL A 104 18.57 -3.00 -4.72
N PRO A 105 18.23 -3.08 -3.41
CA PRO A 105 18.54 -4.27 -2.59
C PRO A 105 18.09 -5.60 -3.21
N SER A 106 16.96 -5.60 -3.92
CA SER A 106 16.43 -6.81 -4.57
C SER A 106 17.33 -7.33 -5.70
N LEU A 107 18.19 -6.48 -6.28
CA LEU A 107 19.17 -6.87 -7.30
C LEU A 107 20.38 -7.62 -6.72
N HIS A 108 20.59 -7.53 -5.40
CA HIS A 108 21.76 -8.06 -4.71
C HIS A 108 21.46 -9.24 -3.77
N VAL A 109 20.20 -9.72 -3.71
CA VAL A 109 19.78 -10.81 -2.81
C VAL A 109 20.62 -12.08 -3.03
N GLY A 110 20.95 -12.42 -4.28
CA GLY A 110 21.77 -13.59 -4.60
C GLY A 110 23.21 -13.49 -4.09
N ASP A 111 23.77 -12.29 -4.04
CA ASP A 111 25.11 -12.05 -3.48
C ASP A 111 25.08 -11.99 -1.95
N TRP A 112 24.02 -11.39 -1.39
CA TRP A 112 23.77 -11.38 0.05
C TRP A 112 23.71 -12.80 0.62
N PHE A 113 23.01 -13.74 -0.01
CA PHE A 113 22.98 -15.14 0.43
C PHE A 113 24.35 -15.84 0.44
N LYS A 114 25.30 -15.36 -0.36
CA LYS A 114 26.66 -15.92 -0.44
C LYS A 114 27.63 -15.23 0.51
N ALA A 115 27.27 -14.06 1.03
CA ALA A 115 28.15 -13.27 1.89
C ALA A 115 28.27 -13.92 3.28
N ALA A 116 29.49 -13.95 3.81
CA ALA A 116 29.78 -14.45 5.16
C ALA A 116 29.98 -13.31 6.18
N ASN A 117 29.40 -12.14 5.91
CA ASN A 117 29.62 -10.91 6.67
C ASN A 117 28.63 -10.69 7.84
N GLY A 118 27.64 -11.57 8.00
CA GLY A 118 26.66 -11.49 9.10
C GLY A 118 25.64 -10.35 9.00
N ILE A 119 25.56 -9.66 7.85
CA ILE A 119 24.58 -8.59 7.63
C ILE A 119 23.17 -9.17 7.53
N VAL A 120 22.25 -8.62 8.31
CA VAL A 120 20.93 -9.23 8.58
C VAL A 120 20.01 -9.13 7.37
N THR A 121 20.07 -8.03 6.60
CA THR A 121 19.18 -7.81 5.46
C THR A 121 19.92 -7.42 4.18
N PRO A 122 19.37 -7.76 2.99
CA PRO A 122 19.89 -7.23 1.73
C PRO A 122 19.87 -5.70 1.65
N PHE A 123 18.93 -5.06 2.36
CA PHE A 123 18.82 -3.60 2.41
C PHE A 123 20.03 -2.99 3.10
N GLU A 124 20.35 -3.48 4.29
CA GLU A 124 21.53 -3.07 5.05
C GLU A 124 22.83 -3.37 4.29
N ALA A 125 22.90 -4.50 3.58
CA ALA A 125 24.08 -4.85 2.78
C ALA A 125 24.36 -3.83 1.65
N VAL A 126 23.31 -3.19 1.11
CA VAL A 126 23.44 -2.19 0.04
C VAL A 126 23.63 -0.78 0.60
N HIS A 127 22.88 -0.41 1.64
CA HIS A 127 22.83 0.97 2.13
C HIS A 127 23.70 1.24 3.37
N GLY A 128 24.21 0.20 4.03
CA GLY A 128 25.05 0.29 5.22
C GLY A 128 24.30 0.56 6.54
N GLU A 129 23.00 0.82 6.48
CA GLU A 129 22.10 0.99 7.63
C GLU A 129 20.78 0.25 7.38
N ASP A 130 20.01 0.02 8.45
CA ASP A 130 18.65 -0.50 8.32
C ASP A 130 17.71 0.51 7.62
N PHE A 131 16.49 0.05 7.29
CA PHE A 131 15.51 0.84 6.58
C PHE A 131 15.17 2.17 7.30
N TRP A 132 14.98 2.11 8.62
CA TRP A 132 14.57 3.27 9.41
C TRP A 132 15.73 4.26 9.59
N GLY A 133 16.98 3.78 9.68
CA GLY A 133 18.20 4.60 9.63
C GLY A 133 18.31 5.39 8.33
N VAL A 134 18.13 4.72 7.18
CA VAL A 134 18.13 5.38 5.86
C VAL A 134 17.03 6.43 5.75
N THR A 135 15.79 6.15 6.22
CA THR A 135 14.74 7.18 6.22
C THR A 135 15.09 8.38 7.11
N SER A 136 15.81 8.17 8.21
CA SER A 136 16.26 9.25 9.10
C SER A 136 17.31 10.15 8.45
N CYS A 137 18.17 9.58 7.61
CA CYS A 137 19.24 10.29 6.91
C CYS A 137 18.82 10.86 5.54
N ASN A 138 17.68 10.44 4.99
CA ASN A 138 17.17 10.87 3.69
C ASN A 138 15.73 11.42 3.77
N PRO A 139 15.56 12.74 4.01
CA PRO A 139 14.26 13.37 4.17
C PRO A 139 13.34 13.25 2.94
N GLU A 140 13.90 13.27 1.73
CA GLU A 140 13.14 13.14 0.48
C GLU A 140 12.52 11.74 0.37
N PHE A 141 13.33 10.70 0.62
CA PHE A 141 12.85 9.32 0.63
C PHE A 141 11.84 9.09 1.77
N ASN A 142 12.10 9.62 2.97
CA ASN A 142 11.16 9.55 4.09
C ASN A 142 9.81 10.20 3.75
N ALA A 143 9.81 11.38 3.12
CA ALA A 143 8.58 12.05 2.71
C ALA A 143 7.81 11.22 1.67
N ALA A 144 8.49 10.73 0.64
CA ALA A 144 7.89 9.89 -0.40
C ALA A 144 7.33 8.58 0.16
N PHE A 145 8.06 7.93 1.09
CA PHE A 145 7.61 6.71 1.75
C PHE A 145 6.37 6.96 2.61
N ASN A 146 6.38 8.01 3.44
CA ASN A 146 5.25 8.41 4.26
C ASN A 146 4.01 8.78 3.43
N GLU A 147 4.19 9.46 2.29
CA GLU A 147 3.10 9.75 1.35
C GLU A 147 2.53 8.47 0.75
N GLY A 148 3.39 7.51 0.38
CA GLY A 148 3.00 6.19 -0.10
C GLY A 148 2.19 5.40 0.94
N MET A 149 2.67 5.33 2.18
CA MET A 149 1.93 4.68 3.28
C MET A 149 0.62 5.38 3.59
N ALA A 150 0.57 6.71 3.47
CA ALA A 150 -0.65 7.48 3.65
C ALA A 150 -1.69 7.18 2.55
N ALA A 151 -1.25 7.02 1.30
CA ALA A 151 -2.11 6.62 0.17
C ALA A 151 -2.72 5.23 0.38
N ASP A 152 -1.90 4.25 0.75
CA ASP A 152 -2.37 2.91 1.12
C ASP A 152 -3.31 2.94 2.33
N GLY A 153 -2.96 3.71 3.37
CA GLY A 153 -3.78 3.93 4.55
C GLY A 153 -5.19 4.41 4.23
N ARG A 154 -5.32 5.43 3.38
CA ARG A 154 -6.64 5.91 2.93
C ARG A 154 -7.42 4.84 2.19
N PHE A 155 -6.76 4.12 1.27
CA PHE A 155 -7.41 3.10 0.44
C PHE A 155 -7.89 1.89 1.25
N ILE A 156 -7.01 1.28 2.06
CA ILE A 156 -7.34 0.11 2.87
C ILE A 156 -8.42 0.46 3.90
N MET A 157 -8.29 1.62 4.58
CA MET A 157 -9.25 1.99 5.61
C MET A 157 -10.64 2.31 5.06
N ASP A 158 -10.75 2.82 3.83
CA ASP A 158 -12.03 2.97 3.14
C ASP A 158 -12.79 1.63 2.99
N VAL A 159 -12.06 0.52 2.87
CA VAL A 159 -12.61 -0.85 2.82
C VAL A 159 -12.86 -1.39 4.23
N VAL A 160 -11.89 -1.25 5.14
CA VAL A 160 -11.98 -1.75 6.52
C VAL A 160 -13.15 -1.10 7.27
N VAL A 161 -13.32 0.21 7.19
CA VAL A 161 -14.45 0.91 7.82
C VAL A 161 -15.79 0.39 7.26
N ARG A 162 -15.88 0.21 5.94
CA ARG A 162 -17.12 -0.27 5.29
C ARG A 162 -17.46 -1.73 5.57
N LYS A 163 -16.47 -2.61 5.59
CA LYS A 163 -16.66 -4.08 5.68
C LYS A 163 -16.48 -4.63 7.09
N CYS A 164 -15.58 -4.01 7.85
CA CYS A 164 -15.14 -4.46 9.17
C CYS A 164 -15.37 -3.39 10.26
N GLY A 165 -16.16 -2.35 9.99
CA GLY A 165 -16.41 -1.25 10.94
C GLY A 165 -16.97 -1.67 12.30
N HIS A 166 -17.55 -2.88 12.39
CA HIS A 166 -17.97 -3.46 13.68
C HIS A 166 -16.80 -3.65 14.66
N VAL A 167 -15.56 -3.78 14.17
CA VAL A 167 -14.35 -3.89 15.01
C VAL A 167 -14.14 -2.63 15.86
N PHE A 168 -14.56 -1.45 15.39
CA PHE A 168 -14.36 -0.18 16.10
C PHE A 168 -15.56 0.23 16.96
N ARG A 169 -16.70 -0.48 16.88
CA ARG A 169 -17.90 -0.14 17.67
C ARG A 169 -17.66 -0.37 19.16
N GLY A 170 -18.10 0.58 19.97
CA GLY A 170 -18.00 0.53 21.44
C GLY A 170 -16.64 0.93 22.01
N LEU A 171 -15.66 1.26 21.16
CA LEU A 171 -14.39 1.83 21.60
C LEU A 171 -14.58 3.29 22.04
N ARG A 172 -13.89 3.71 23.09
CA ARG A 172 -13.73 5.12 23.48
C ARG A 172 -12.37 5.67 23.06
N SER A 173 -11.36 4.81 22.96
CA SER A 173 -10.02 5.19 22.50
C SER A 173 -9.34 4.12 21.67
N LEU A 174 -8.51 4.54 20.73
CA LEU A 174 -7.69 3.69 19.88
C LEU A 174 -6.31 4.31 19.68
N VAL A 175 -5.26 3.50 19.82
CA VAL A 175 -3.88 3.85 19.45
C VAL A 175 -3.48 3.07 18.20
N ASP A 176 -3.05 3.77 17.17
CA ASP A 176 -2.46 3.23 15.94
C ASP A 176 -0.94 3.24 16.10
N VAL A 177 -0.35 2.07 16.35
CA VAL A 177 1.09 1.90 16.55
C VAL A 177 1.75 1.76 15.18
N GLY A 178 2.78 2.56 14.91
CA GLY A 178 3.35 2.66 13.56
C GLY A 178 2.38 3.31 12.57
N GLY A 179 1.50 4.20 13.04
CA GLY A 179 0.41 4.77 12.24
C GLY A 179 0.86 5.79 11.19
N GLY A 180 2.16 6.01 11.01
CA GLY A 180 2.75 6.99 10.10
C GLY A 180 2.22 8.40 10.31
N THR A 181 1.85 9.08 9.22
CA THR A 181 1.28 10.43 9.24
C THR A 181 -0.22 10.47 9.61
N GLY A 182 -0.76 9.36 10.13
CA GLY A 182 -2.11 9.23 10.67
C GLY A 182 -3.22 9.09 9.64
N ALA A 183 -2.91 8.76 8.38
CA ALA A 183 -3.91 8.65 7.32
C ALA A 183 -4.97 7.57 7.60
N ALA A 184 -4.55 6.40 8.09
CA ALA A 184 -5.45 5.32 8.47
C ALA A 184 -6.29 5.71 9.69
N THR A 185 -5.65 6.30 10.69
CA THR A 185 -6.29 6.75 11.93
C THR A 185 -7.32 7.85 11.69
N ARG A 186 -7.04 8.81 10.80
CA ARG A 186 -8.01 9.86 10.40
C ARG A 186 -9.27 9.26 9.77
N ALA A 187 -9.15 8.22 8.95
CA ALA A 187 -10.32 7.54 8.39
C ALA A 187 -11.19 6.88 9.48
N ILE A 188 -10.58 6.36 10.56
CA ILE A 188 -11.30 5.84 11.73
C ILE A 188 -11.98 6.99 12.47
N ALA A 189 -11.25 8.07 12.76
CA ALA A 189 -11.79 9.23 13.48
C ALA A 189 -12.96 9.90 12.73
N GLU A 190 -12.87 10.01 11.39
CA GLU A 190 -13.97 10.49 10.54
C GLU A 190 -15.21 9.58 10.61
N ALA A 191 -15.02 8.26 10.64
CA ALA A 191 -16.11 7.27 10.65
C ALA A 191 -16.71 7.03 12.04
N PHE A 192 -15.92 7.21 13.10
CA PHE A 192 -16.29 6.97 14.49
C PHE A 192 -15.88 8.17 15.37
N PRO A 193 -16.55 9.34 15.26
CA PRO A 193 -16.12 10.58 15.94
C PRO A 193 -16.09 10.54 17.47
N HIS A 194 -16.67 9.49 18.07
CA HIS A 194 -16.67 9.26 19.52
C HIS A 194 -15.40 8.55 20.01
N VAL A 195 -14.60 7.98 19.10
CA VAL A 195 -13.35 7.29 19.41
C VAL A 195 -12.23 8.31 19.44
N LYS A 196 -11.57 8.47 20.60
CA LYS A 196 -10.33 9.24 20.70
C LYS A 196 -9.21 8.48 20.02
N CYS A 197 -8.65 9.06 18.97
CA CYS A 197 -7.63 8.43 18.16
C CYS A 197 -6.26 9.03 18.44
N ALA A 198 -5.26 8.17 18.65
CA ALA A 198 -3.87 8.55 18.74
C ALA A 198 -3.00 7.71 17.79
N VAL A 199 -1.88 8.27 17.35
CA VAL A 199 -0.82 7.58 16.60
C VAL A 199 0.43 7.55 17.47
N LEU A 200 1.02 6.37 17.63
CA LEU A 200 2.37 6.21 18.16
C LEU A 200 3.34 6.00 17.01
N GLU A 201 4.31 6.89 16.86
CA GLU A 201 5.31 6.85 15.79
C GLU A 201 6.66 7.43 16.21
N LEU A 202 7.69 7.18 15.40
CA LEU A 202 9.00 7.77 15.57
C LEU A 202 8.92 9.29 15.47
N ARG A 203 9.76 9.99 16.25
CA ARG A 203 9.78 11.46 16.31
C ARG A 203 9.93 12.09 14.93
N LEU A 204 10.80 11.53 14.08
CA LEU A 204 11.04 12.01 12.72
C LEU A 204 9.75 12.08 11.88
N VAL A 205 8.82 11.14 12.08
CA VAL A 205 7.59 11.03 11.29
C VAL A 205 6.53 12.02 11.77
N VAL A 206 6.38 12.16 13.09
CA VAL A 206 5.32 13.01 13.68
C VAL A 206 5.74 14.46 13.88
N GLN A 207 7.03 14.77 13.82
CA GLN A 207 7.53 16.13 13.96
C GLN A 207 6.99 17.03 12.84
N GLY A 208 6.31 18.11 13.22
CA GLY A 208 5.75 19.09 12.28
C GLY A 208 4.34 18.74 11.76
N LEU A 209 3.74 17.63 12.21
CA LEU A 209 2.33 17.36 11.92
C LEU A 209 1.41 18.29 12.73
N PRO A 210 0.24 18.69 12.18
CA PRO A 210 -0.70 19.53 12.90
C PRO A 210 -1.20 18.88 14.19
N ALA A 211 -1.15 19.64 15.29
CA ALA A 211 -1.56 19.17 16.62
C ALA A 211 -3.06 19.39 16.92
N ASP A 212 -3.76 20.17 16.09
CA ASP A 212 -5.16 20.59 16.26
C ASP A 212 -6.16 19.69 15.50
N GLY A 213 -5.72 18.51 15.06
CA GLY A 213 -6.55 17.55 14.33
C GLY A 213 -7.34 16.56 15.20
N PRO A 214 -8.21 15.74 14.59
CA PRO A 214 -8.96 14.68 15.29
C PRO A 214 -8.09 13.48 15.74
N VAL A 215 -6.78 13.56 15.53
CA VAL A 215 -5.80 12.52 15.85
C VAL A 215 -4.68 13.14 16.65
N GLU A 216 -4.42 12.58 17.83
CA GLU A 216 -3.27 12.93 18.66
C GLU A 216 -2.01 12.20 18.16
N PHE A 217 -0.87 12.88 18.11
CA PHE A 217 0.40 12.26 17.71
C PHE A 217 1.33 12.14 18.91
N VAL A 218 1.80 10.92 19.17
CA VAL A 218 2.72 10.57 20.26
C VAL A 218 4.03 10.11 19.65
N ALA A 219 5.09 10.88 19.87
CA ALA A 219 6.44 10.47 19.48
C ALA A 219 6.98 9.44 20.48
N GLY A 220 7.43 8.28 20.00
CA GLY A 220 8.02 7.26 20.87
C GLY A 220 8.38 5.97 20.15
N SER A 221 8.90 5.01 20.92
CA SER A 221 9.21 3.67 20.45
C SER A 221 8.16 2.67 20.91
N MET A 222 7.61 1.89 19.97
CA MET A 222 6.67 0.81 20.28
C MET A 222 7.30 -0.34 21.08
N PHE A 223 8.63 -0.45 21.07
CA PHE A 223 9.37 -1.43 21.88
C PHE A 223 9.46 -1.02 23.36
N GLU A 224 9.33 0.27 23.65
CA GLU A 224 9.41 0.82 25.00
C GLU A 224 8.03 0.89 25.65
N ARG A 225 7.11 1.65 25.05
CA ARG A 225 5.79 1.89 25.64
C ARG A 225 4.74 2.25 24.59
N VAL A 226 3.62 1.55 24.64
CA VAL A 226 2.40 1.92 23.90
C VAL A 226 1.46 2.68 24.83
N PRO A 227 0.92 3.86 24.43
CA PRO A 227 -0.06 4.60 25.24
C PRO A 227 -1.32 3.78 25.56
N PRO A 228 -1.90 3.89 26.77
CA PRO A 228 -3.10 3.13 27.11
C PRO A 228 -4.31 3.51 26.25
N ALA A 229 -5.05 2.51 25.76
CA ALA A 229 -6.28 2.70 24.98
C ALA A 229 -7.22 1.49 25.08
N ASP A 230 -8.50 1.64 24.70
CA ASP A 230 -9.41 0.48 24.65
C ASP A 230 -8.99 -0.54 23.57
N ALA A 231 -8.35 -0.08 22.50
CA ALA A 231 -7.77 -0.93 21.48
C ALA A 231 -6.46 -0.38 20.91
N VAL A 232 -5.63 -1.31 20.42
CA VAL A 232 -4.43 -1.01 19.64
C VAL A 232 -4.64 -1.50 18.20
N MET A 233 -4.21 -0.72 17.22
CA MET A 233 -4.13 -1.13 15.81
C MET A 233 -2.66 -1.21 15.38
N LEU A 234 -2.33 -2.25 14.62
CA LEU A 234 -1.04 -2.47 13.97
C LEU A 234 -1.31 -2.72 12.49
N LYS A 235 -1.05 -1.72 11.65
CA LYS A 235 -1.25 -1.79 10.20
C LYS A 235 0.11 -1.72 9.52
N TRP A 236 0.50 -2.76 8.77
CA TRP A 236 1.81 -2.82 8.08
C TRP A 236 2.96 -2.51 9.06
N VAL A 237 2.99 -3.25 10.17
CA VAL A 237 4.02 -3.13 11.22
C VAL A 237 4.66 -4.47 11.48
N LEU A 238 3.88 -5.51 11.78
CA LEU A 238 4.44 -6.78 12.26
C LEU A 238 5.25 -7.49 11.17
N HIS A 239 4.94 -7.25 9.91
CA HIS A 239 5.67 -7.85 8.80
C HIS A 239 7.09 -7.30 8.58
N ASP A 240 7.47 -6.23 9.29
CA ASP A 240 8.80 -5.62 9.22
C ASP A 240 9.80 -6.28 10.19
N TRP A 241 9.32 -7.10 11.13
CA TRP A 241 10.09 -7.62 12.26
C TRP A 241 10.17 -9.14 12.25
N ASP A 242 11.21 -9.66 12.91
CA ASP A 242 11.28 -11.09 13.23
C ASP A 242 10.25 -11.49 14.30
N ASP A 243 10.18 -12.78 14.58
CA ASP A 243 9.17 -13.33 15.50
C ASP A 243 9.40 -12.83 16.93
N GLU A 244 10.65 -12.72 17.38
CA GLU A 244 11.01 -12.23 18.70
C GLU A 244 10.56 -10.77 18.90
N ASP A 245 10.85 -9.89 17.95
CA ASP A 245 10.44 -8.50 17.99
C ASP A 245 8.92 -8.34 17.81
N CYS A 246 8.27 -9.15 16.97
CA CYS A 246 6.81 -9.23 16.91
C CYS A 246 6.20 -9.55 18.27
N VAL A 247 6.74 -10.53 18.99
CA VAL A 247 6.26 -10.91 20.33
C VAL A 247 6.45 -9.75 21.31
N ARG A 248 7.59 -9.06 21.27
CA ARG A 248 7.84 -7.88 22.12
C ARG A 248 6.85 -6.75 21.84
N ILE A 249 6.60 -6.43 20.57
CA ILE A 249 5.60 -5.42 20.17
C ILE A 249 4.21 -5.81 20.68
N LEU A 250 3.79 -7.07 20.48
CA LEU A 250 2.49 -7.57 20.92
C LEU A 250 2.35 -7.57 22.45
N GLN A 251 3.43 -7.83 23.20
CA GLN A 251 3.45 -7.71 24.65
C GLN A 251 3.19 -6.26 25.09
N ARG A 252 3.86 -5.28 24.47
CA ARG A 252 3.62 -3.85 24.74
C ARG A 252 2.19 -3.42 24.39
N CYS A 253 1.65 -3.93 23.28
CA CYS A 253 0.26 -3.69 22.91
C CYS A 253 -0.72 -4.29 23.94
N ARG A 254 -0.43 -5.50 24.46
CA ARG A 254 -1.24 -6.14 25.51
C ARG A 254 -1.22 -5.37 26.82
N GLU A 255 -0.09 -4.80 27.21
CA GLU A 255 0.05 -3.96 28.41
C GLU A 255 -0.75 -2.65 28.31
N ALA A 256 -0.97 -2.15 27.09
CA ALA A 256 -1.66 -0.90 26.82
C ALA A 256 -3.20 -1.00 26.78
N ILE A 257 -3.76 -2.21 26.73
CA ILE A 257 -5.21 -2.43 26.60
C ILE A 257 -5.83 -3.01 27.88
N PRO A 258 -7.14 -2.78 28.12
CA PRO A 258 -7.89 -3.49 29.16
C PRO A 258 -7.85 -5.01 29.00
N SER A 259 -8.30 -5.74 30.01
CA SER A 259 -8.49 -7.19 29.89
C SER A 259 -9.49 -7.53 28.78
N ARG A 260 -9.46 -8.79 28.32
CA ARG A 260 -10.39 -9.27 27.30
C ARG A 260 -11.84 -9.16 27.75
N GLU A 261 -12.12 -9.39 29.03
CA GLU A 261 -13.45 -9.29 29.65
C GLU A 261 -13.95 -7.83 29.67
N ALA A 262 -13.02 -6.88 29.83
CA ALA A 262 -13.29 -5.45 29.72
C ALA A 262 -13.33 -4.95 28.26
N GLY A 263 -13.18 -5.84 27.28
CA GLY A 263 -13.30 -5.54 25.85
C GLY A 263 -12.02 -5.10 25.16
N GLY A 264 -10.85 -5.18 25.81
CA GLY A 264 -9.56 -4.83 25.23
C GLY A 264 -9.19 -5.71 24.04
N LYS A 265 -8.62 -5.12 22.98
CA LYS A 265 -8.21 -5.86 21.77
C LYS A 265 -7.07 -5.21 21.01
N VAL A 266 -6.31 -6.07 20.32
CA VAL A 266 -5.32 -5.68 19.31
C VAL A 266 -5.87 -6.05 17.93
N THR A 267 -5.88 -5.09 17.01
CA THR A 267 -6.33 -5.27 15.62
C THR A 267 -5.13 -5.22 14.69
N VAL A 268 -4.85 -6.34 14.01
CA VAL A 268 -3.73 -6.44 13.07
C VAL A 268 -4.26 -6.38 11.64
N VAL A 269 -3.67 -5.50 10.82
CA VAL A 269 -4.01 -5.33 9.41
C VAL A 269 -2.77 -5.63 8.58
N GLU A 270 -2.66 -6.89 8.15
CA GLU A 270 -1.49 -7.45 7.48
C GLU A 270 -1.86 -8.42 6.35
N LEU A 271 -0.87 -8.77 5.53
CA LEU A 271 -1.00 -9.87 4.58
C LEU A 271 -1.00 -11.22 5.30
N VAL A 272 -1.99 -12.07 4.99
CA VAL A 272 -2.05 -13.46 5.47
C VAL A 272 -1.88 -14.41 4.30
N ILE A 273 -0.73 -15.08 4.25
CA ILE A 273 -0.40 -16.06 3.21
C ILE A 273 -1.37 -17.26 3.30
N GLY A 274 -1.88 -17.73 2.16
CA GLY A 274 -2.76 -18.91 2.12
C GLY A 274 -4.22 -18.67 2.54
N SER A 275 -4.60 -17.42 2.81
CA SER A 275 -5.98 -17.04 3.20
C SER A 275 -7.03 -17.12 2.08
N GLY A 276 -6.64 -17.52 0.86
CA GLY A 276 -7.57 -17.77 -0.24
C GLY A 276 -8.52 -18.94 0.05
N ARG A 277 -9.75 -18.90 -0.50
CA ARG A 277 -10.74 -19.99 -0.33
C ARG A 277 -10.09 -21.34 -0.67
N VAL A 278 -9.84 -22.17 0.35
CA VAL A 278 -9.62 -23.60 0.17
C VAL A 278 -10.81 -24.12 -0.65
N ARG A 279 -10.58 -24.48 -1.93
CA ARG A 279 -11.58 -25.22 -2.71
C ARG A 279 -11.88 -26.45 -1.88
N LYS A 280 -13.08 -26.53 -1.29
CA LYS A 280 -13.55 -27.73 -0.59
C LYS A 280 -13.26 -28.91 -1.52
N ARG A 281 -12.26 -29.74 -1.18
CA ARG A 281 -12.00 -30.98 -1.92
C ARG A 281 -13.33 -31.72 -1.95
N ARG A 282 -13.91 -31.91 -3.14
CA ARG A 282 -15.08 -32.77 -3.30
C ARG A 282 -14.67 -34.13 -2.74
N ARG A 283 -15.28 -34.54 -1.62
CA ARG A 283 -15.12 -35.91 -1.12
C ARG A 283 -15.48 -36.86 -2.28
N PRO A 284 -14.66 -37.87 -2.59
CA PRO A 284 -15.07 -38.87 -3.55
C PRO A 284 -16.36 -39.51 -3.03
N ARG A 285 -17.39 -39.56 -3.89
CA ARG A 285 -18.58 -40.37 -3.62
C ARG A 285 -18.09 -41.79 -3.38
N ARG A 286 -18.27 -42.30 -2.16
CA ARG A 286 -18.13 -43.75 -1.91
C ARG A 286 -19.22 -44.42 -2.76
N SER A 287 -18.80 -45.14 -3.79
CA SER A 287 -19.64 -46.11 -4.46
C SER A 287 -19.94 -47.21 -3.44
N SER A 288 -21.20 -47.30 -3.00
CA SER A 288 -21.72 -48.46 -2.31
C SER A 288 -21.78 -49.60 -3.33
N SER A 289 -20.76 -50.45 -3.35
CA SER A 289 -20.85 -51.77 -3.98
C SER A 289 -21.65 -52.67 -3.06
N SER A 290 -22.88 -52.96 -3.47
CA SER A 290 -23.67 -54.09 -3.02
C SER A 290 -22.94 -55.40 -3.37
N THR A 291 -22.54 -56.19 -2.38
CA THR A 291 -22.25 -57.60 -2.56
C THR A 291 -23.47 -58.41 -2.15
N CYS A 292 -24.11 -58.98 -3.16
CA CYS A 292 -24.96 -60.15 -3.07
C CYS A 292 -24.04 -61.37 -3.18
N GLY A 293 -24.23 -62.39 -2.33
CA GLY A 293 -23.46 -63.64 -2.34
C GLY A 293 -22.98 -64.02 -0.96
#